data_AF-A0AAV0WKQ8-F1
#
_entry.id   AF-A0AAV0WKQ8-F1
#
_cell.length_a   1.000
_cell.length_b   1.000
_cell.length_c   1.000
_cell.angle_alpha   90.00
_cell.angle_beta   90.00
_cell.angle_gamma   90.00
#
_symmetry.space_group_name_H-M   'P 1'
#
loop_
_entity.id
_entity.type
_entity.pdbx_description
1 polymer ?
#
loop_
_entity_poly.entity_id
_entity_poly.type
_entity_poly.pdbx_seq_one_letter_code
_entity_poly.pdbx_strand_id
1 'polypeptide(L)'
;MKWMIYIINEQIPERKSCLSTFRDMYLEVIECLHQVNRSIYGVPAIVAFIGADVAEIILIIYGYLLFPRDYINDPYLVMSFIRLLMRTVNVIVLYTIGDTTEKEVNRMSLVLHQRSLIEKNPRIKRQIKCFLLRRLHEHFHFELYGMCHVNIRQLFSLSNIAIGYLVIQVLFKLNK
;
A
#
# COMPACT_ATOMS: atom_id res chain seq x y z
N MET A 1 13.00 1.46 4.40
CA MET A 1 12.73 0.08 3.93
C MET A 1 12.68 -0.05 2.41
N LYS A 2 11.84 0.71 1.68
CA LYS A 2 11.77 0.65 0.20
C LYS A 2 13.13 0.76 -0.51
N TRP A 3 13.96 1.72 -0.10
CA TRP A 3 15.30 1.93 -0.67
C TRP A 3 16.24 0.73 -0.46
N MET A 4 16.14 0.04 0.69
CA MET A 4 16.93 -1.17 0.95
C MET A 4 16.51 -2.33 0.06
N ILE A 5 15.19 -2.54 -0.12
CA ILE A 5 14.67 -3.60 -1.02
C ILE A 5 15.08 -3.32 -2.47
N TYR A 6 15.00 -2.05 -2.89
CA TYR A 6 15.44 -1.64 -4.22
C TYR A 6 16.92 -1.93 -4.46
N ILE A 7 17.78 -1.55 -3.51
CA ILE A 7 19.23 -1.82 -3.60
C ILE A 7 19.51 -3.32 -3.64
N ILE A 8 18.82 -4.10 -2.81
CA ILE A 8 18.94 -5.57 -2.84
C ILE A 8 18.55 -6.08 -4.23
N ASN A 9 17.43 -5.62 -4.80
CA ASN A 9 16.96 -6.01 -6.13
C ASN A 9 17.95 -5.66 -7.25
N GLU A 10 18.65 -4.53 -7.19
CA GLU A 10 19.67 -4.16 -8.18
C GLU A 10 20.98 -4.93 -8.01
N GLN A 11 21.40 -5.21 -6.77
CA GLN A 11 22.69 -5.84 -6.52
C GLN A 11 22.68 -7.36 -6.76
N ILE A 12 21.51 -8.02 -6.70
CA ILE A 12 21.35 -9.46 -6.98
C ILE A 12 21.82 -9.86 -8.39
N PRO A 13 21.42 -9.18 -9.48
CA PRO A 13 21.88 -9.50 -10.84
C PRO A 13 23.36 -9.16 -11.07
N GLU A 14 23.90 -8.16 -10.39
CA GLU A 14 25.28 -7.67 -10.59
C GLU A 14 26.37 -8.50 -9.88
N ARG A 15 26.00 -9.53 -9.11
CA ARG A 15 26.93 -10.40 -8.35
C ARG A 15 27.87 -9.67 -7.38
N LYS A 16 27.57 -8.42 -6.99
CA LYS A 16 28.47 -7.60 -6.15
C LYS A 16 28.69 -8.12 -4.73
N SER A 17 27.81 -8.98 -4.19
CA SER A 17 27.97 -9.56 -2.86
C SER A 17 27.55 -11.04 -2.75
N CYS A 18 27.97 -11.68 -1.66
CA CYS A 18 27.76 -13.11 -1.40
C CYS A 18 26.27 -13.43 -1.25
N LEU A 19 25.83 -14.58 -1.78
CA LEU A 19 24.44 -15.04 -1.73
C LEU A 19 23.89 -15.11 -0.29
N SER A 20 24.74 -15.51 0.67
CA SER A 20 24.40 -15.56 2.10
C SER A 20 24.02 -14.18 2.64
N THR A 21 24.83 -13.16 2.37
CA THR A 21 24.59 -11.79 2.84
C THR A 21 23.29 -11.22 2.28
N PHE A 22 22.98 -11.49 1.01
CA PHE A 22 21.69 -11.10 0.42
C PHE A 22 20.50 -11.80 1.06
N ARG A 23 20.63 -13.11 1.31
CA ARG A 23 19.57 -13.88 1.95
C ARG A 23 19.28 -13.35 3.35
N ASP A 24 20.31 -13.06 4.11
CA ASP A 24 20.17 -12.64 5.50
C ASP A 24 19.61 -11.20 5.59
N MET A 25 20.12 -10.26 4.78
CA MET A 25 19.52 -8.91 4.66
C MET A 25 18.05 -8.96 4.23
N TYR A 26 17.70 -9.89 3.36
CA TYR A 26 16.33 -10.00 2.89
C TYR A 26 15.38 -10.59 3.93
N LEU A 27 15.81 -11.64 4.64
CA LEU A 27 15.04 -12.23 5.74
C LEU A 27 14.79 -11.17 6.83
N GLU A 28 15.80 -10.36 7.14
CA GLU A 28 15.68 -9.26 8.09
C GLU A 28 14.64 -8.21 7.62
N VAL A 29 14.64 -7.85 6.33
CA VAL A 29 13.65 -6.91 5.78
C VAL A 29 12.23 -7.50 5.75
N ILE A 30 12.06 -8.78 5.39
CA ILE A 30 10.75 -9.45 5.50
C ILE A 30 10.28 -9.43 6.94
N GLU A 31 11.12 -9.85 7.88
CA GLU A 31 10.76 -9.99 9.29
C GLU A 31 10.35 -8.64 9.87
N CYS A 32 11.09 -7.58 9.52
CA CYS A 32 10.73 -6.21 9.85
C CYS A 32 9.37 -5.81 9.25
N LEU A 33 9.12 -6.11 7.98
CA LEU A 33 7.83 -5.84 7.34
C LEU A 33 6.68 -6.65 7.97
N HIS A 34 6.93 -7.89 8.37
CA HIS A 34 5.94 -8.74 9.02
C HIS A 34 5.64 -8.24 10.43
N GLN A 35 6.66 -7.75 11.14
CA GLN A 35 6.51 -7.07 12.41
C GLN A 35 5.72 -5.77 12.25
N VAL A 36 5.96 -4.98 11.19
CA VAL A 36 5.14 -3.80 10.85
C VAL A 36 3.69 -4.21 10.60
N ASN A 37 3.46 -5.25 9.80
CA ASN A 37 2.12 -5.73 9.50
C ASN A 37 1.37 -6.17 10.76
N ARG A 38 2.04 -6.86 11.67
CA ARG A 38 1.46 -7.37 12.93
C ARG A 38 1.54 -6.37 14.08
N SER A 39 2.16 -5.20 13.85
CA SER A 39 2.40 -4.23 14.91
C SER A 39 1.08 -3.65 15.43
N ILE A 40 0.99 -3.51 16.75
CA ILE A 40 -0.11 -2.81 17.42
C ILE A 40 -0.22 -1.36 16.92
N TYR A 41 0.89 -0.76 16.47
CA TYR A 41 0.94 0.56 15.83
C TYR A 41 0.17 0.63 14.50
N GLY A 42 -0.16 -0.51 13.90
CA GLY A 42 -1.08 -0.59 12.76
C GLY A 42 -2.49 -0.10 13.08
N VAL A 43 -3.00 -0.33 14.31
CA VAL A 43 -4.35 0.12 14.70
C VAL A 43 -4.44 1.65 14.78
N PRO A 44 -3.54 2.38 15.49
CA PRO A 44 -3.49 3.83 15.42
C PRO A 44 -3.35 4.36 13.99
N ALA A 45 -2.55 3.72 13.13
CA ALA A 45 -2.44 4.14 11.74
C ALA A 45 -3.77 3.98 10.98
N ILE A 46 -4.49 2.87 11.17
CA ILE A 46 -5.81 2.68 10.55
C ILE A 46 -6.80 3.70 11.08
N VAL A 47 -6.93 3.85 12.40
CA VAL A 47 -7.98 4.69 12.99
C VAL A 47 -7.67 6.17 12.79
N ALA A 48 -6.45 6.60 13.07
CA ALA A 48 -6.09 8.02 13.09
C ALA A 48 -5.73 8.58 11.72
N PHE A 49 -5.14 7.80 10.80
CA PHE A 49 -4.86 8.27 9.45
C PHE A 49 -5.99 7.92 8.49
N ILE A 50 -6.29 6.63 8.31
CA ILE A 50 -7.30 6.22 7.31
C ILE A 50 -8.70 6.66 7.76
N GLY A 51 -9.08 6.31 8.99
CA GLY A 51 -10.41 6.61 9.53
C GLY A 51 -10.70 8.11 9.59
N ALA A 52 -9.76 8.90 10.11
CA ALA A 52 -9.93 10.34 10.22
C ALA A 52 -9.98 11.04 8.85
N ASP A 53 -9.05 10.71 7.94
CA ASP A 53 -9.02 11.32 6.60
C ASP A 53 -10.29 10.96 5.81
N VAL A 54 -10.76 9.71 5.87
CA VAL A 54 -11.99 9.27 5.20
C VAL A 54 -13.24 9.91 5.83
N ALA A 55 -13.33 9.97 7.15
CA ALA A 55 -14.46 10.61 7.83
C ALA A 55 -14.56 12.09 7.48
N GLU A 56 -13.42 12.78 7.42
CA GLU A 56 -13.37 14.20 7.06
C GLU A 56 -13.75 14.43 5.59
N ILE A 57 -13.33 13.55 4.67
CA ILE A 57 -13.78 13.57 3.27
C ILE A 57 -15.30 13.42 3.19
N ILE A 58 -15.88 12.44 3.89
CA ILE A 58 -17.35 12.23 3.90
C ILE A 58 -18.07 13.46 4.45
N LEU A 59 -17.58 14.04 5.55
CA LEU A 59 -18.19 15.19 6.19
C LEU A 59 -18.18 16.42 5.26
N ILE A 60 -17.06 16.66 4.55
CA ILE A 60 -16.96 17.76 3.58
C ILE A 60 -17.93 17.54 2.41
N ILE A 61 -17.96 16.35 1.82
CA ILE A 61 -18.86 16.04 0.69
C ILE A 61 -20.33 16.21 1.13
N TYR A 62 -20.69 15.69 2.31
CA TYR A 62 -22.06 15.77 2.80
C TYR A 62 -22.47 17.21 3.13
N GLY A 63 -21.63 17.96 3.84
CA GLY A 63 -21.95 19.31 4.32
C GLY A 63 -21.82 20.43 3.30
N TYR A 64 -20.95 20.28 2.29
CA TYR A 64 -20.73 21.31 1.28
C TYR A 64 -21.34 20.99 -0.09
N LEU A 65 -21.47 19.71 -0.46
CA LEU A 65 -21.92 19.32 -1.80
C LEU A 65 -23.35 18.77 -1.81
N LEU A 66 -23.70 17.89 -0.86
CA LEU A 66 -25.04 17.26 -0.81
C LEU A 66 -26.07 18.10 -0.06
N PHE A 67 -25.72 18.66 1.11
CA PHE A 67 -26.61 19.49 1.92
C PHE A 67 -25.91 20.80 2.27
N PRO A 68 -25.64 21.66 1.27
CA PRO A 68 -25.04 22.95 1.53
C PRO A 68 -25.93 23.72 2.50
N ARG A 69 -25.36 24.12 3.64
CA ARG A 69 -26.06 25.00 4.59
C ARG A 69 -26.14 26.40 3.98
N ASP A 70 -27.25 27.10 4.19
CA ASP A 70 -27.54 28.42 3.59
C ASP A 70 -26.59 29.56 4.02
N TYR A 71 -25.56 29.27 4.83
CA TYR A 71 -24.60 30.25 5.39
C TYR A 71 -23.19 30.13 4.76
N ILE A 72 -23.03 29.38 3.66
CA ILE A 72 -21.71 29.16 3.03
C ILE A 72 -21.34 30.38 2.17
N ASN A 73 -20.39 31.18 2.65
CA ASN A 73 -19.71 32.21 1.85
C ASN A 73 -18.65 31.59 0.92
N ASP A 74 -18.51 32.11 -0.31
CA ASP A 74 -17.55 31.66 -1.35
C ASP A 74 -16.12 31.29 -0.87
N PRO A 75 -15.43 32.06 0.01
CA PRO A 75 -14.08 31.69 0.46
C PRO A 75 -14.02 30.38 1.27
N TYR A 76 -15.10 29.99 1.95
CA TYR A 76 -15.15 28.74 2.71
C TYR A 76 -15.29 27.51 1.81
N LEU A 77 -15.91 27.68 0.63
CA LEU A 77 -16.04 26.62 -0.36
C LEU A 77 -14.68 26.27 -0.97
N VAL A 78 -13.89 27.28 -1.36
CA VAL A 78 -12.53 27.09 -1.89
C VAL A 78 -11.62 26.40 -0.86
N MET A 79 -11.66 26.84 0.40
CA MET A 79 -10.89 26.21 1.48
C MET A 79 -11.30 24.75 1.73
N SER A 80 -12.59 24.44 1.63
CA SER A 80 -13.10 23.07 1.80
C SER A 80 -12.67 22.16 0.64
N PHE A 81 -12.63 22.68 -0.59
CA PHE A 81 -12.08 21.95 -1.74
C PHE A 81 -10.59 21.67 -1.59
N ILE A 82 -9.78 22.65 -1.18
CA ILE A 82 -8.34 22.47 -0.94
C ILE A 82 -8.13 21.42 0.16
N ARG A 83 -8.91 21.49 1.24
CA ARG A 83 -8.86 20.53 2.35
C ARG A 83 -9.21 19.11 1.90
N LEU A 84 -10.28 18.96 1.11
CA LEU A 84 -10.69 17.67 0.55
C LEU A 84 -9.61 17.08 -0.37
N LEU A 85 -9.00 17.90 -1.23
CA LEU A 85 -7.89 17.48 -2.09
C LEU A 85 -6.69 17.00 -1.28
N MET A 86 -6.26 17.76 -0.26
CA MET A 86 -5.14 17.35 0.60
C MET A 86 -5.39 16.00 1.28
N ARG A 87 -6.59 15.80 1.86
CA ARG A 87 -6.95 14.53 2.51
C ARG A 87 -6.99 13.36 1.53
N THR A 88 -7.52 13.59 0.34
CA THR A 88 -7.57 12.57 -0.71
C THR A 88 -6.16 12.16 -1.15
N VAL A 89 -5.25 13.13 -1.30
CA VAL A 89 -3.84 12.87 -1.63
C VAL A 89 -3.16 12.06 -0.53
N ASN A 90 -3.39 12.36 0.75
CA ASN A 90 -2.80 11.59 1.87
C ASN A 90 -3.19 10.11 1.80
N VAL A 91 -4.48 9.81 1.59
CA VAL A 91 -4.97 8.44 1.45
C VAL A 91 -4.34 7.77 0.22
N ILE A 92 -4.31 8.44 -0.92
CA ILE A 92 -3.68 7.89 -2.14
C ILE A 92 -2.19 7.58 -1.91
N VAL A 93 -1.45 8.48 -1.28
CA VAL A 93 -0.02 8.30 -0.99
C VAL A 93 0.19 7.08 -0.10
N LEU A 94 -0.60 6.92 0.97
CA LEU A 94 -0.52 5.76 1.86
C LEU A 94 -0.74 4.45 1.09
N TYR A 95 -1.81 4.37 0.30
CA TYR A 95 -2.12 3.19 -0.51
C TYR A 95 -1.08 2.90 -1.60
N THR A 96 -0.46 3.94 -2.16
CA THR A 96 0.62 3.80 -3.15
C THR A 96 1.92 3.30 -2.49
N ILE A 97 2.22 3.74 -1.26
CA ILE A 97 3.38 3.24 -0.52
C ILE A 97 3.22 1.75 -0.21
N GLY A 98 2.04 1.32 0.24
CA GLY A 98 1.73 -0.09 0.49
C GLY A 98 1.88 -0.95 -0.78
N ASP A 99 1.21 -0.55 -1.88
CA ASP A 99 1.27 -1.28 -3.16
C ASP A 99 2.69 -1.33 -3.76
N THR A 100 3.44 -0.22 -3.71
CA THR A 100 4.82 -0.22 -4.24
C THR A 100 5.76 -1.07 -3.39
N THR A 101 5.53 -1.15 -2.07
CA THR A 101 6.30 -2.02 -1.17
C THR A 101 5.96 -3.49 -1.43
N GLU A 102 4.68 -3.83 -1.57
CA GLU A 102 4.22 -5.17 -1.93
C GLU A 102 4.82 -5.63 -3.27
N LYS A 103 4.78 -4.78 -4.29
CA LYS A 103 5.36 -5.06 -5.61
C LYS A 103 6.87 -5.25 -5.57
N GLU A 104 7.61 -4.38 -4.89
CA GLU A 104 9.07 -4.50 -4.82
C GLU A 104 9.54 -5.73 -4.04
N VAL A 105 8.84 -6.07 -2.95
CA VAL A 105 9.07 -7.34 -2.26
C VAL A 105 8.81 -8.45 -3.27
N ASN A 106 7.62 -8.55 -3.84
CA ASN A 106 7.22 -9.64 -4.76
C ASN A 106 8.13 -9.76 -6.01
N ARG A 107 8.61 -8.63 -6.56
CA ARG A 107 9.55 -8.57 -7.69
C ARG A 107 10.86 -9.30 -7.43
N MET A 108 11.31 -9.35 -6.18
CA MET A 108 12.55 -10.04 -5.84
C MET A 108 12.50 -11.54 -6.15
N SER A 109 11.32 -12.18 -6.18
CA SER A 109 11.18 -13.57 -6.62
C SER A 109 11.64 -13.73 -8.07
N LEU A 110 11.23 -12.80 -8.94
CA LEU A 110 11.62 -12.77 -10.35
C LEU A 110 13.12 -12.51 -10.52
N VAL A 111 13.69 -11.58 -9.74
CA VAL A 111 15.13 -11.27 -9.80
C VAL A 111 15.97 -12.48 -9.34
N LEU A 112 15.54 -13.18 -8.28
CA LEU A 112 16.18 -14.41 -7.82
C LEU A 112 16.06 -15.54 -8.86
N HIS A 113 14.93 -15.63 -9.55
CA HIS A 113 14.74 -16.59 -10.64
C HIS A 113 15.72 -16.33 -11.79
N GLN A 114 15.86 -15.08 -12.24
CA GLN A 114 16.83 -14.68 -13.26
C GLN A 114 18.26 -15.01 -12.83
N ARG A 115 18.64 -14.72 -11.58
CA ARG A 115 19.96 -15.10 -11.04
C ARG A 115 20.19 -16.61 -11.07
N SER A 116 19.17 -17.41 -10.77
CA SER A 116 19.27 -18.88 -10.80
C SER A 116 19.56 -19.45 -12.19
N LEU A 117 19.16 -18.75 -13.25
CA LEU A 117 19.41 -19.15 -14.64
C LEU A 117 20.85 -18.85 -15.06
N ILE A 118 21.41 -17.72 -14.63
CA ILE A 118 22.75 -17.24 -15.00
C ILE A 118 23.84 -17.89 -14.11
N GLU A 119 23.48 -18.38 -12.93
CA GLU A 119 24.43 -18.97 -11.97
C GLU A 119 25.03 -20.29 -12.48
N LYS A 120 26.36 -20.32 -12.61
CA LYS A 120 27.11 -21.50 -13.06
C LYS A 120 27.42 -22.46 -11.92
N ASN A 121 27.52 -21.97 -10.69
CA ASN A 121 27.82 -22.80 -9.53
C ASN A 121 26.58 -23.63 -9.11
N PRO A 122 26.64 -24.97 -9.16
CA PRO A 122 25.49 -25.83 -8.86
C PRO A 122 25.04 -25.75 -7.40
N ARG A 123 25.95 -25.49 -6.45
CA ARG A 123 25.61 -25.36 -5.02
C ARG A 123 24.77 -24.11 -4.77
N ILE A 124 25.21 -22.98 -5.32
CA ILE A 124 24.51 -21.68 -5.20
C ILE A 124 23.17 -21.74 -5.94
N LYS A 125 23.13 -22.33 -7.14
CA LYS A 125 21.90 -22.54 -7.90
C LYS A 125 20.86 -23.34 -7.11
N ARG A 126 21.28 -24.37 -6.37
CA ARG A 126 20.39 -25.19 -5.53
C ARG A 126 19.86 -24.39 -4.33
N GLN A 127 20.68 -23.58 -3.69
CA GLN A 127 20.25 -22.68 -2.60
C GLN A 127 19.21 -21.66 -3.07
N ILE A 128 19.44 -21.02 -4.22
CA ILE A 128 18.47 -20.07 -4.81
C ILE A 128 17.14 -20.77 -5.11
N LYS A 129 17.17 -21.97 -5.71
CA LYS A 129 15.96 -22.74 -6.00
C LYS A 129 15.18 -23.10 -4.73
N CYS A 130 15.85 -23.56 -3.67
CA CYS A 130 15.19 -23.86 -2.40
C CYS A 130 14.55 -22.60 -1.78
N PHE A 131 15.23 -21.45 -1.89
CA PHE A 131 14.71 -20.18 -1.41
C PHE A 131 13.48 -19.71 -2.21
N LEU A 132 13.54 -19.81 -3.54
CA LEU A 132 12.40 -19.56 -4.44
C LEU A 132 11.21 -20.46 -4.12
N LEU A 133 11.44 -21.76 -3.92
CA LEU A 133 10.39 -22.74 -3.61
C LEU A 133 9.66 -22.43 -2.31
N ARG A 134 10.39 -22.05 -1.24
CA ARG A 134 9.77 -21.61 0.01
C ARG A 134 8.87 -20.39 -0.19
N ARG A 135 9.28 -19.50 -1.08
CA ARG A 135 8.61 -18.22 -1.30
C ARG A 135 7.48 -18.25 -2.33
N LEU A 136 7.50 -19.21 -3.26
CA LEU A 136 6.45 -19.39 -4.26
C LEU A 136 5.08 -19.63 -3.60
N HIS A 137 5.07 -20.13 -2.36
CA HIS A 137 3.86 -20.39 -1.59
C HIS A 137 3.43 -19.24 -0.68
N GLU A 138 4.24 -18.19 -0.52
CA GLU A 138 3.95 -17.05 0.38
C GLU A 138 4.13 -15.73 -0.38
N HIS A 139 3.08 -15.28 -1.04
CA HIS A 139 3.01 -13.90 -1.53
C HIS A 139 2.96 -12.96 -0.34
N PHE A 140 3.86 -11.99 -0.33
CA PHE A 140 3.83 -10.96 0.70
C PHE A 140 2.67 -10.02 0.40
N HIS A 141 1.79 -9.81 1.38
CA HIS A 141 0.73 -8.81 1.34
C HIS A 141 1.03 -7.75 2.41
N PHE A 142 0.93 -6.48 2.01
CA PHE A 142 1.13 -5.38 2.96
C PHE A 142 -0.18 -5.08 3.67
N GLU A 143 -0.24 -5.37 4.96
CA GLU A 143 -1.45 -5.31 5.78
C GLU A 143 -1.18 -4.51 7.03
N LEU A 144 -1.99 -3.50 7.31
CA LEU A 144 -1.97 -2.84 8.61
C LEU A 144 -2.72 -3.69 9.62
N TYR A 145 -2.04 -4.00 10.73
CA TYR A 145 -2.55 -4.81 11.84
C TYR A 145 -3.10 -6.19 11.43
N GLY A 146 -2.62 -6.75 10.30
CA GLY A 146 -3.14 -8.02 9.75
C GLY A 146 -4.64 -8.00 9.39
N MET A 147 -5.23 -6.82 9.22
CA MET A 147 -6.67 -6.67 8.96
C MET A 147 -6.96 -5.83 7.71
N CYS A 148 -6.22 -4.74 7.51
CA CYS A 148 -6.47 -3.80 6.41
C CYS A 148 -5.37 -3.92 5.35
N HIS A 149 -5.68 -4.42 4.16
CA HIS A 149 -4.68 -4.46 3.08
C HIS A 149 -4.53 -3.09 2.45
N VAL A 150 -3.31 -2.56 2.48
CA VAL A 150 -3.03 -1.24 1.89
C VAL A 150 -2.54 -1.47 0.47
N ASN A 151 -3.49 -1.75 -0.43
CA ASN A 151 -3.23 -1.96 -1.86
C ASN A 151 -4.17 -1.08 -2.69
N ILE A 152 -3.65 -0.54 -3.80
CA ILE A 152 -4.42 0.25 -4.78
C ILE A 152 -5.71 -0.46 -5.22
N ARG A 153 -5.71 -1.79 -5.34
CA ARG A 153 -6.95 -2.56 -5.66
C ARG A 153 -8.04 -2.38 -4.61
N GLN A 154 -7.68 -2.39 -3.33
CA GLN A 154 -8.64 -2.12 -2.26
C GLN A 154 -9.11 -0.68 -2.29
N LEU A 155 -8.21 0.28 -2.54
CA LEU A 155 -8.60 1.68 -2.71
C LEU A 155 -9.63 1.87 -3.82
N PHE A 156 -9.42 1.23 -4.99
CA PHE A 156 -10.38 1.27 -6.11
C PHE A 156 -11.73 0.62 -5.77
N SER A 157 -11.71 -0.51 -5.06
CA SER A 157 -12.94 -1.16 -4.62
C SER A 157 -13.73 -0.27 -3.65
N LEU A 158 -13.05 0.31 -2.67
CA LEU A 158 -13.63 1.23 -1.69
C LEU A 158 -14.15 2.51 -2.37
N SER A 159 -13.41 3.07 -3.33
CA SER A 159 -13.85 4.26 -4.07
C SER A 159 -15.10 3.98 -4.89
N ASN A 160 -15.20 2.80 -5.53
CA ASN A 160 -16.39 2.42 -6.28
C ASN A 160 -17.61 2.29 -5.38
N ILE A 161 -17.45 1.69 -4.20
CA ILE A 161 -18.52 1.61 -3.19
C ILE A 161 -18.93 3.02 -2.75
N ALA A 162 -17.97 3.89 -2.44
CA ALA A 162 -18.25 5.27 -2.02
C ALA A 162 -18.97 6.08 -3.10
N ILE A 163 -18.55 5.99 -4.37
CA ILE A 163 -19.24 6.64 -5.50
C ILE A 163 -20.65 6.10 -5.64
N GLY A 164 -20.85 4.78 -5.53
CA GLY A 164 -22.17 4.17 -5.55
C GLY A 164 -23.10 4.74 -4.47
N TYR A 165 -22.60 4.85 -3.24
CA TYR A 165 -23.34 5.49 -2.14
C TYR A 165 -23.66 6.96 -2.42
N LEU A 166 -22.72 7.73 -2.96
CA LEU A 166 -22.94 9.14 -3.30
C LEU A 166 -24.02 9.29 -4.37
N VAL A 167 -23.99 8.46 -5.42
CA VAL A 167 -25.02 8.48 -6.47
C VAL A 167 -26.40 8.15 -5.89
N ILE A 168 -26.50 7.14 -5.02
CA ILE A 168 -27.76 6.80 -4.34
C ILE A 168 -28.26 7.97 -3.50
N GLN A 169 -27.38 8.65 -2.74
CA GLN A 169 -27.76 9.81 -1.93
C GLN A 169 -28.23 11.00 -2.78
N VAL A 170 -27.57 11.28 -3.91
CA VAL A 170 -28.01 12.31 -4.86
C VAL A 170 -29.39 11.97 -5.44
N LEU A 171 -29.59 10.71 -5.85
CA LEU A 171 -30.88 10.26 -6.38
C LEU A 171 -31.99 10.39 -5.35
N PHE A 172 -31.77 9.99 -4.08
CA PHE A 172 -32.74 10.20 -3.01
C PHE A 172 -33.06 11.67 -2.76
N LYS A 173 -32.09 12.57 -2.93
CA LYS A 173 -32.31 14.01 -2.82
C LYS A 173 -33.15 14.55 -3.98
N LEU A 174 -32.89 14.09 -5.20
CA LEU A 174 -33.61 14.52 -6.42
C LEU A 174 -35.04 13.99 -6.50
N ASN A 175 -35.34 12.86 -5.84
CA ASN A 175 -36.66 12.24 -5.82
C ASN A 175 -37.61 12.84 -4.75
N LYS A 176 -37.25 14.00 -4.19
CA LYS A 176 -37.99 14.72 -3.15
C LYS A 176 -38.46 16.06 -3.68
#